data_AF-A0AA87E2V5-F1
#
_entry.id   AF-A0AA87E2V5-F1
#
_cell.length_a   1.000
_cell.length_b   1.000
_cell.length_c   1.000
_cell.angle_alpha   90.00
_cell.angle_beta   90.00
_cell.angle_gamma   90.00
#
_symmetry.space_group_name_H-M   'P 1'
#
loop_
_entity.id
_entity.type
_entity.pdbx_description
1 polymer ?
#
loop_
_entity_poly.entity_id
_entity_poly.type
_entity_poly.pdbx_seq_one_letter_code
_entity_poly.pdbx_strand_id
1 'polypeptide(L)'
;MTIALPSPSRIWREFHWAFFMNVQGLVLCLRRFNMQVHEGNFAEADRELRAAAVLLRTSASSMDLAASFSKADYENTIRVSMTPPSVESDDFSGLMSFDHAVLIQVWREMKDVFAMLPVELHDAHAEFVAAYKYLAEGHVGVCSRFVGSDAGSLRYGDRKAIDTLQRFERGRLGMIDPPKKGCPFHK
;
A
#
# COMPACT_ATOMS: atom_id res chain seq x y z
N MET A 1 -5.27 37.85 -6.71
CA MET A 1 -4.40 37.02 -5.85
C MET A 1 -3.91 35.86 -6.69
N THR A 2 -2.62 35.78 -6.98
CA THR A 2 -2.00 34.58 -7.54
C THR A 2 -1.69 33.64 -6.39
N ILE A 3 -2.38 32.51 -6.32
CA ILE A 3 -2.07 31.46 -5.35
C ILE A 3 -0.78 30.80 -5.84
N ALA A 4 0.31 30.98 -5.11
CA ALA A 4 1.55 30.28 -5.40
C ALA A 4 1.36 28.77 -5.18
N LEU A 5 1.82 27.97 -6.13
CA LEU A 5 1.80 26.52 -5.98
C LEU A 5 2.74 26.09 -4.83
N PRO A 6 2.39 25.03 -4.07
CA PRO A 6 3.28 24.48 -3.06
C PRO A 6 4.62 24.02 -3.67
N SER A 7 5.71 24.08 -2.90
CA SER A 7 7.00 23.55 -3.35
C SER A 7 6.97 22.02 -3.51
N PRO A 8 7.84 21.44 -4.37
CA PRO A 8 7.92 19.98 -4.53
C PRO A 8 8.09 19.23 -3.20
N SER A 9 8.96 19.72 -2.31
CA SER A 9 9.18 19.09 -1.00
C SER A 9 7.93 19.11 -0.12
N ARG A 10 7.12 20.18 -0.21
CA ARG A 10 5.85 20.26 0.50
C ARG A 10 4.84 19.28 -0.10
N ILE A 11 4.69 19.24 -1.43
CA ILE A 11 3.83 18.27 -2.11
C ILE A 11 4.19 16.84 -1.67
N TRP A 12 5.46 16.48 -1.80
CA TRP A 12 5.97 15.17 -1.41
C TRP A 12 5.62 14.82 0.04
N ARG A 13 5.95 15.71 1.00
CA ARG A 13 5.76 15.45 2.44
C ARG A 13 4.29 15.31 2.82
N GLU A 14 3.45 16.26 2.42
CA GLU A 14 2.05 16.30 2.85
C GLU A 14 1.26 15.09 2.31
N PHE A 15 1.53 14.68 1.08
CA PHE A 15 0.86 13.51 0.51
C PHE A 15 1.44 12.17 1.01
N HIS A 16 2.71 12.13 1.45
CA HIS A 16 3.21 10.99 2.23
C HIS A 16 2.51 10.88 3.60
N TRP A 17 2.25 11.99 4.29
CA TRP A 17 1.45 11.98 5.51
C TRP A 17 0.02 11.49 5.26
N ALA A 18 -0.62 11.96 4.19
CA ALA A 18 -1.93 11.45 3.78
C ALA A 18 -1.91 9.94 3.52
N PHE A 19 -0.88 9.43 2.85
CA PHE A 19 -0.68 8.00 2.66
C PHE A 19 -0.59 7.25 4.00
N PHE A 20 0.22 7.72 4.96
CA PHE A 20 0.34 7.05 6.26
C PHE A 20 -0.95 7.07 7.08
N MET A 21 -1.70 8.17 7.06
CA MET A 21 -3.02 8.22 7.70
C MET A 21 -3.98 7.18 7.10
N ASN A 22 -3.96 7.00 5.78
CA ASN A 22 -4.76 5.96 5.12
C ASN A 22 -4.31 4.55 5.54
N VAL A 23 -3.01 4.30 5.70
CA VAL A 23 -2.48 3.01 6.19
C VAL A 23 -2.95 2.73 7.61
N GLN A 24 -2.94 3.71 8.51
CA GLN A 24 -3.44 3.55 9.88
C GLN A 24 -4.93 3.22 9.90
N GLY A 25 -5.74 3.94 9.10
CA GLY A 25 -7.15 3.62 8.92
C GLY A 25 -7.36 2.21 8.39
N LEU A 26 -6.55 1.79 7.41
CA LEU A 26 -6.63 0.47 6.79
C LEU A 26 -6.36 -0.63 7.83
N VAL A 27 -5.35 -0.45 8.70
CA VAL A 27 -5.07 -1.37 9.79
C VAL A 27 -6.27 -1.50 10.73
N LEU A 28 -6.92 -0.40 11.08
CA LEU A 28 -8.11 -0.42 11.95
C LEU A 28 -9.27 -1.17 11.30
N CYS A 29 -9.58 -0.87 10.03
CA CYS A 29 -10.63 -1.57 9.28
C CYS A 29 -10.39 -3.07 9.21
N LEU A 30 -9.15 -3.50 8.93
CA LEU A 30 -8.82 -4.92 8.83
C LEU A 30 -8.91 -5.64 10.19
N ARG A 31 -8.49 -5.00 11.28
CA ARG A 31 -8.65 -5.55 12.63
C ARG A 31 -10.12 -5.70 13.01
N ARG A 32 -10.95 -4.70 12.70
CA ARG A 32 -12.39 -4.74 12.95
C ARG A 32 -13.09 -5.78 12.07
N PHE A 33 -12.76 -5.82 10.79
CA PHE A 33 -13.22 -6.89 9.89
C PHE A 33 -12.96 -8.27 10.49
N ASN A 34 -11.73 -8.52 10.95
CA ASN A 34 -11.36 -9.80 11.54
C ASN A 34 -12.23 -10.14 12.76
N MET A 35 -12.42 -9.17 13.66
CA MET A 35 -13.31 -9.32 14.83
C MET A 35 -14.75 -9.65 14.41
N GLN A 36 -15.31 -8.91 13.45
CA GLN A 36 -16.69 -9.10 12.99
C GLN A 36 -16.91 -10.44 12.28
N VAL A 37 -15.90 -10.95 11.54
CA VAL A 37 -15.96 -12.30 10.97
C VAL A 37 -16.04 -13.36 12.06
N HIS A 38 -15.23 -13.23 13.12
CA HIS A 38 -15.27 -14.17 14.25
C HIS A 38 -16.57 -14.12 15.06
N GLU A 39 -17.22 -12.96 15.12
CA GLU A 39 -18.52 -12.78 15.78
C GLU A 39 -19.72 -13.20 14.90
N GLY A 40 -19.50 -13.53 13.62
CA GLY A 40 -20.57 -13.86 12.66
C GLY A 40 -21.34 -12.64 12.15
N ASN A 41 -20.86 -11.43 12.40
CA ASN A 41 -21.49 -10.16 12.04
C ASN A 41 -21.12 -9.75 10.61
N PHE A 42 -21.54 -10.54 9.62
CA PHE A 42 -21.07 -10.38 8.24
C PHE A 42 -21.45 -9.04 7.59
N ALA A 43 -22.54 -8.40 8.02
CA ALA A 43 -22.91 -7.07 7.52
C ALA A 43 -21.95 -5.94 8.01
N GLU A 44 -21.35 -6.08 9.19
CA GLU A 44 -20.30 -5.16 9.66
C GLU A 44 -18.94 -5.51 9.05
N ALA A 45 -18.64 -6.81 8.91
CA ALA A 45 -17.43 -7.25 8.23
C ALA A 45 -17.39 -6.75 6.76
N ASP A 46 -18.48 -6.87 6.00
CA ASP A 46 -18.57 -6.33 4.63
C ASP A 46 -18.22 -4.83 4.60
N ARG A 47 -18.82 -4.03 5.49
CA ARG A 47 -18.56 -2.59 5.58
C ARG A 47 -17.11 -2.28 5.88
N GLU A 48 -16.50 -2.97 6.84
CA GLU A 48 -15.10 -2.75 7.20
C GLU A 48 -14.14 -3.13 6.05
N LEU A 49 -14.43 -4.21 5.32
CA LEU A 49 -13.61 -4.62 4.18
C LEU A 49 -13.75 -3.68 2.97
N ARG A 50 -14.94 -3.14 2.73
CA ARG A 50 -15.17 -2.10 1.73
C ARG A 50 -14.50 -0.78 2.10
N ALA A 51 -14.55 -0.39 3.37
CA ALA A 51 -13.81 0.77 3.87
C ALA A 51 -12.30 0.59 3.68
N ALA A 52 -11.76 -0.60 3.96
CA ALA A 52 -10.38 -0.95 3.64
C ALA A 52 -10.07 -0.81 2.14
N ALA A 53 -10.97 -1.26 1.26
CA ALA A 53 -10.83 -1.09 -0.19
C ALA A 53 -10.80 0.39 -0.62
N VAL A 54 -11.63 1.25 -0.02
CA VAL A 54 -11.59 2.70 -0.24
C VAL A 54 -10.24 3.27 0.19
N LEU A 55 -9.74 2.92 1.38
CA LEU A 55 -8.46 3.42 1.89
C LEU A 55 -7.26 2.99 1.04
N LEU A 56 -7.31 1.80 0.42
CA LEU A 56 -6.31 1.37 -0.56
C LEU A 56 -6.32 2.26 -1.82
N ARG A 57 -7.50 2.58 -2.37
CA ARG A 57 -7.62 3.49 -3.51
C ARG A 57 -7.18 4.91 -3.16
N THR A 58 -7.57 5.41 -1.99
CA THR A 58 -7.12 6.73 -1.49
C THR A 58 -5.61 6.76 -1.29
N SER A 59 -5.02 5.67 -0.80
CA SER A 59 -3.56 5.53 -0.70
C SER A 59 -2.88 5.65 -2.05
N ALA A 60 -3.47 5.09 -3.12
CA ALA A 60 -2.94 5.19 -4.47
C ALA A 60 -2.98 6.64 -4.97
N SER A 61 -4.09 7.36 -4.73
CA SER A 61 -4.20 8.78 -5.05
C SER A 61 -3.20 9.62 -4.27
N SER A 62 -2.97 9.34 -2.97
CA SER A 62 -1.94 10.01 -2.19
C SER A 62 -0.54 9.80 -2.78
N MET A 63 -0.22 8.58 -3.24
CA MET A 63 1.07 8.32 -3.90
C MET A 63 1.23 9.10 -5.21
N ASP A 64 0.19 9.17 -6.04
CA ASP A 64 0.25 9.92 -7.31
C ASP A 64 0.37 11.43 -7.06
N LEU A 65 -0.36 11.95 -6.07
CA LEU A 65 -0.27 13.36 -5.67
C LEU A 65 1.09 13.68 -5.03
N ALA A 66 1.68 12.76 -4.27
CA ALA A 66 3.04 12.87 -3.75
C ALA A 66 4.12 12.91 -4.86
N ALA A 67 3.74 12.62 -6.10
CA ALA A 67 4.57 12.64 -7.30
C ALA A 67 4.21 13.79 -8.27
N SER A 68 3.41 14.77 -7.82
CA SER A 68 2.94 15.89 -8.66
C SER A 68 3.99 17.01 -8.79
N PHE A 69 5.17 16.66 -9.31
CA PHE A 69 6.27 17.58 -9.65
C PHE A 69 7.10 16.99 -10.80
N SER A 70 8.04 17.79 -11.34
CA SER A 70 8.83 17.36 -12.49
C SER A 70 9.87 16.29 -12.13
N LYS A 71 10.35 15.56 -13.13
CA LYS A 71 11.49 14.64 -12.93
C LYS A 71 12.75 15.38 -12.46
N ALA A 72 12.98 16.61 -12.94
CA ALA A 72 14.10 17.43 -12.50
C ALA A 72 13.97 17.82 -11.02
N ASP A 73 12.77 18.15 -10.54
CA ASP A 73 12.53 18.41 -9.10
C ASP A 73 12.76 17.15 -8.27
N TYR A 74 12.35 15.99 -8.78
CA TYR A 74 12.63 14.73 -8.11
C TYR A 74 14.14 14.49 -7.97
N GLU A 75 14.90 14.56 -9.06
CA GLU A 75 16.34 14.24 -9.06
C GLU A 75 17.15 15.25 -8.25
N ASN A 76 16.85 16.55 -8.37
CA ASN A 76 17.66 17.62 -7.79
C ASN A 76 17.21 18.07 -6.40
N THR A 77 15.98 17.77 -5.99
CA THR A 77 15.44 18.23 -4.70
C THR A 77 14.96 17.06 -3.85
N ILE A 78 14.01 16.26 -4.34
CA ILE A 78 13.37 15.23 -3.52
C ILE A 78 14.34 14.09 -3.20
N ARG A 79 15.00 13.52 -4.21
CA ARG A 79 15.94 12.41 -4.06
C ARG A 79 17.13 12.79 -3.18
N VAL A 80 17.69 13.98 -3.39
CA VAL A 80 18.80 14.50 -2.56
C VAL A 80 18.37 14.62 -1.09
N SER A 81 17.14 15.09 -0.83
CA SER A 81 16.63 15.19 0.55
C SER A 81 16.43 13.84 1.25
N MET A 82 16.41 12.73 0.49
CA MET A 82 16.30 11.35 1.01
C MET A 82 17.66 10.63 1.10
N THR A 83 18.77 11.35 0.93
CA THR A 83 20.13 10.82 1.07
C THR A 83 20.92 11.57 2.15
N PRO A 84 21.98 10.99 2.72
CA PRO A 84 22.86 11.73 3.64
C PRO A 84 23.43 13.01 2.99
N PRO A 85 23.63 14.09 3.77
CA PRO A 85 23.43 14.20 5.22
C PRO A 85 21.98 14.56 5.63
N SER A 86 21.02 14.64 4.70
CA SER A 86 19.64 15.05 5.01
C SER A 86 18.84 13.99 5.77
N VAL A 87 19.29 12.74 5.74
CA VAL A 87 18.79 11.62 6.54
C VAL A 87 19.95 10.84 7.16
N GLU A 88 19.74 10.21 8.31
CA GLU A 88 20.78 9.46 9.04
C GLU A 88 21.09 8.08 8.42
N SER A 89 20.21 7.56 7.56
CA SER A 89 20.33 6.22 6.97
C SER A 89 20.61 6.30 5.47
N ASP A 90 21.51 5.45 5.00
CA ASP A 90 21.86 5.29 3.59
C ASP A 90 20.78 4.53 2.79
N ASP A 91 19.77 3.95 3.47
CA ASP A 91 18.79 3.02 2.90
C ASP A 91 17.33 3.48 3.08
N PHE A 92 17.11 4.80 3.23
CA PHE A 92 15.77 5.40 3.40
C PHE A 92 14.76 4.80 2.43
N SER A 93 13.68 4.24 2.99
CA SER A 93 12.65 3.55 2.24
C SER A 93 11.33 3.61 2.98
N GLY A 94 10.22 3.72 2.24
CA GLY A 94 8.88 3.58 2.81
C GLY A 94 8.63 2.26 3.54
N LEU A 95 9.48 1.24 3.31
CA LEU A 95 9.49 -0.02 4.07
C LEU A 95 9.87 0.14 5.54
N MET A 96 10.54 1.23 5.92
CA MET A 96 10.96 1.50 7.30
C MET A 96 9.82 2.09 8.14
N SER A 97 8.68 2.43 7.54
CA SER A 97 7.52 2.90 8.29
C SER A 97 6.96 1.82 9.21
N PHE A 98 6.83 2.14 10.50
CA PHE A 98 6.23 1.27 11.51
C PHE A 98 4.81 0.86 11.12
N ASP A 99 3.99 1.79 10.63
CA ASP A 99 2.62 1.53 10.22
C ASP A 99 2.54 0.52 9.07
N HIS A 100 3.47 0.61 8.11
CA HIS A 100 3.56 -0.36 7.04
C HIS A 100 3.96 -1.75 7.55
N ALA A 101 4.89 -1.84 8.50
CA ALA A 101 5.26 -3.11 9.12
C ALA A 101 4.06 -3.75 9.86
N VAL A 102 3.28 -2.95 10.60
CA VAL A 102 2.05 -3.38 11.26
C VAL A 102 1.02 -3.89 10.24
N LEU A 103 0.81 -3.19 9.13
CA LEU A 103 -0.11 -3.62 8.07
C LEU A 103 0.27 -5.00 7.51
N ILE A 104 1.55 -5.22 7.21
CA ILE A 104 2.03 -6.51 6.70
C ILE A 104 1.83 -7.62 7.73
N GLN A 105 2.02 -7.32 9.02
CA GLN A 105 1.77 -8.29 10.08
C GLN A 105 0.27 -8.66 10.17
N VAL A 106 -0.62 -7.67 10.09
CA VAL A 106 -2.07 -7.90 10.06
C VAL A 106 -2.47 -8.78 8.88
N TRP A 107 -1.93 -8.55 7.68
CA TRP A 107 -2.22 -9.41 6.52
C TRP A 107 -1.74 -10.85 6.69
N ARG A 108 -0.60 -11.06 7.34
CA ARG A 108 -0.12 -12.42 7.64
C ARG A 108 -1.05 -13.15 8.61
N GLU A 109 -1.49 -12.46 9.66
CA GLU A 109 -2.41 -13.01 10.67
C GLU A 109 -3.78 -13.35 10.07
N MET A 110 -4.26 -12.53 9.13
CA MET A 110 -5.57 -12.70 8.50
C MET A 110 -5.60 -13.68 7.32
N LYS A 111 -4.44 -14.24 6.93
CA LYS A 111 -4.36 -15.13 5.76
C LYS A 111 -5.37 -16.28 5.82
N ASP A 112 -5.50 -16.92 6.98
CA ASP A 112 -6.46 -18.03 7.13
C ASP A 112 -7.92 -17.57 7.09
N VAL A 113 -8.21 -16.35 7.58
CA VAL A 113 -9.54 -15.75 7.48
C VAL A 113 -9.91 -15.52 6.01
N PHE A 114 -8.99 -14.99 5.20
CA PHE A 114 -9.21 -14.85 3.75
C PHE A 114 -9.38 -16.20 3.04
N ALA A 115 -8.65 -17.23 3.46
CA ALA A 115 -8.74 -18.56 2.86
C ALA A 115 -10.07 -19.30 3.15
N MET A 116 -10.78 -18.90 4.21
CA MET A 116 -12.02 -19.52 4.70
C MET A 116 -13.20 -18.54 4.74
N LEU A 117 -13.16 -17.51 3.88
CA LEU A 117 -14.14 -16.43 3.88
C LEU A 117 -15.57 -16.95 3.60
N PRO A 118 -16.58 -16.56 4.41
CA PRO A 118 -17.99 -16.79 4.12
C PRO A 118 -18.40 -16.21 2.76
N VAL A 119 -19.41 -16.82 2.13
CA VAL A 119 -19.87 -16.43 0.78
C VAL A 119 -20.40 -15.00 0.73
N GLU A 120 -21.00 -14.55 1.82
CA GLU A 120 -21.54 -13.21 2.03
C GLU A 120 -20.47 -12.12 1.88
N LEU A 121 -19.19 -12.47 2.07
CA LEU A 121 -18.08 -11.53 2.05
C LEU A 121 -17.24 -11.63 0.77
N HIS A 122 -17.57 -12.53 -0.17
CA HIS A 122 -16.77 -12.74 -1.39
C HIS A 122 -16.72 -11.48 -2.27
N ASP A 123 -17.82 -10.74 -2.38
CA ASP A 123 -17.87 -9.51 -3.18
C ASP A 123 -17.00 -8.40 -2.59
N ALA A 124 -17.12 -8.14 -1.28
CA ALA A 124 -16.28 -7.17 -0.57
C ALA A 124 -14.80 -7.54 -0.64
N HIS A 125 -14.49 -8.84 -0.56
CA HIS A 125 -13.12 -9.34 -0.70
C HIS A 125 -12.58 -9.15 -2.12
N ALA A 126 -13.36 -9.43 -3.15
CA ALA A 126 -12.97 -9.16 -4.53
C ALA A 126 -12.68 -7.68 -4.77
N GLU A 127 -13.50 -6.78 -4.22
CA GLU A 127 -13.26 -5.33 -4.28
C GLU A 127 -12.00 -4.89 -3.55
N PHE A 128 -11.73 -5.48 -2.38
CA PHE A 128 -10.51 -5.22 -1.62
C PHE A 128 -9.25 -5.67 -2.37
N VAL A 129 -9.27 -6.88 -2.95
CA VAL A 129 -8.17 -7.39 -3.76
C VAL A 129 -7.95 -6.54 -5.01
N ALA A 130 -9.01 -6.13 -5.70
CA ALA A 130 -8.92 -5.23 -6.85
C ALA A 130 -8.34 -3.86 -6.46
N ALA A 131 -8.75 -3.30 -5.32
CA ALA A 131 -8.19 -2.06 -4.80
C ALA A 131 -6.70 -2.18 -4.46
N TYR A 132 -6.27 -3.34 -3.93
CA TYR A 132 -4.85 -3.58 -3.66
C TYR A 132 -4.02 -3.65 -4.95
N LYS A 133 -4.52 -4.36 -5.99
CA LYS A 133 -3.87 -4.42 -7.31
C LYS A 133 -3.72 -3.03 -7.91
N TYR A 134 -4.77 -2.22 -7.85
CA TYR A 134 -4.74 -0.82 -8.29
C TYR A 134 -3.67 0.01 -7.55
N LEU A 135 -3.56 -0.13 -6.23
CA LEU A 135 -2.51 0.52 -5.44
C LEU A 135 -1.11 0.05 -5.87
N ALA A 136 -0.91 -1.26 -6.06
CA ALA A 136 0.37 -1.83 -6.42
C ALA A 136 0.84 -1.35 -7.81
N GLU A 137 -0.06 -1.36 -8.79
CA GLU A 137 0.19 -0.83 -10.14
C GLU A 137 0.51 0.67 -10.09
N GLY A 138 -0.27 1.45 -9.32
CA GLY A 138 -0.02 2.88 -9.13
C GLY A 138 1.35 3.18 -8.52
N HIS A 139 1.77 2.39 -7.53
CA HIS A 139 3.09 2.54 -6.91
C HIS A 139 4.23 2.27 -7.92
N VAL A 140 4.11 1.22 -8.74
CA VAL A 140 5.06 0.96 -9.83
C VAL A 140 5.07 2.11 -10.85
N GLY A 141 3.89 2.61 -11.22
CA GLY A 141 3.71 3.72 -12.15
C GLY A 141 4.42 4.99 -11.68
N VAL A 142 4.23 5.38 -10.41
CA VAL A 142 4.91 6.54 -9.81
C VAL A 142 6.42 6.38 -9.85
N CYS A 143 6.96 5.22 -9.46
CA CYS A 143 8.40 4.99 -9.53
C CYS A 143 8.92 5.06 -10.97
N SER A 144 8.21 4.48 -11.93
CA SER A 144 8.63 4.46 -13.34
C SER A 144 8.75 5.87 -13.95
N ARG A 145 7.87 6.81 -13.56
CA ARG A 145 7.90 8.22 -14.01
C ARG A 145 9.20 8.94 -13.65
N PHE A 146 9.78 8.60 -12.50
CA PHE A 146 10.96 9.30 -11.98
C PHE A 146 12.26 8.61 -12.32
N VAL A 147 12.32 7.30 -12.16
CA VAL A 147 13.60 6.58 -12.19
C VAL A 147 13.79 5.74 -13.46
N GLY A 148 12.76 5.66 -14.33
CA GLY A 148 12.80 4.80 -15.53
C GLY A 148 12.82 3.30 -15.17
N SER A 149 13.00 2.44 -16.17
CA SER A 149 13.04 0.98 -16.02
C SER A 149 14.31 0.43 -15.36
N ASP A 150 15.37 1.23 -15.27
CA ASP A 150 16.74 0.74 -15.05
C ASP A 150 17.44 1.34 -13.82
N ALA A 151 16.82 2.28 -13.12
CA ALA A 151 17.42 2.83 -11.91
C ALA A 151 17.31 1.88 -10.71
N GLY A 152 18.43 1.80 -9.97
CA GLY A 152 18.55 1.07 -8.73
C GLY A 152 17.65 1.59 -7.62
N SER A 153 17.15 0.67 -6.80
CA SER A 153 16.49 0.99 -5.53
C SER A 153 17.47 1.73 -4.60
N LEU A 154 17.03 2.82 -3.96
CA LEU A 154 17.79 3.49 -2.89
C LEU A 154 18.25 2.50 -1.80
N ARG A 155 17.46 1.46 -1.55
CA ARG A 155 17.75 0.45 -0.53
C ARG A 155 18.60 -0.73 -1.02
N TYR A 156 18.55 -1.06 -2.31
CA TYR A 156 19.14 -2.31 -2.82
C TYR A 156 20.15 -2.11 -3.94
N GLY A 157 20.63 -0.87 -4.16
CA GLY A 157 21.76 -0.52 -5.04
C GLY A 157 21.62 -1.07 -6.46
N ASP A 158 22.03 -2.31 -6.64
CA ASP A 158 22.09 -3.05 -7.91
C ASP A 158 20.75 -3.67 -8.36
N ARG A 159 19.72 -3.68 -7.51
CA ARG A 159 18.38 -4.20 -7.89
C ARG A 159 17.47 -3.10 -8.43
N LYS A 160 16.86 -3.39 -9.58
CA LYS A 160 15.80 -2.56 -10.17
C LYS A 160 14.67 -2.35 -9.16
N ALA A 161 14.29 -1.10 -8.95
CA ALA A 161 13.23 -0.73 -8.02
C ALA A 161 11.89 -1.42 -8.40
N ILE A 162 11.58 -1.49 -9.70
CA ILE A 162 10.36 -2.08 -10.23
C ILE A 162 10.26 -3.58 -9.91
N ASP A 163 11.32 -4.37 -10.14
CA ASP A 163 11.32 -5.81 -9.88
C ASP A 163 11.09 -6.11 -8.40
N THR A 164 11.63 -5.25 -7.53
CA THR A 164 11.45 -5.35 -6.09
C THR A 164 9.99 -5.07 -5.69
N LEU A 165 9.36 -4.05 -6.29
CA LEU A 165 7.95 -3.73 -6.06
C LEU A 165 7.01 -4.84 -6.53
N GLN A 166 7.24 -5.38 -7.73
CA GLN A 166 6.46 -6.51 -8.27
C GLN A 166 6.62 -7.77 -7.42
N ARG A 167 7.81 -8.03 -6.85
CA ARG A 167 8.00 -9.13 -5.92
C ARG A 167 7.19 -8.93 -4.64
N PHE A 168 7.18 -7.71 -4.09
CA PHE A 168 6.38 -7.41 -2.90
C PHE A 168 4.88 -7.54 -3.18
N GLU A 169 4.42 -7.08 -4.34
CA GLU A 169 3.05 -7.24 -4.78
C GLU A 169 2.63 -8.71 -4.78
N ARG A 170 3.38 -9.59 -5.47
CA ARG A 170 3.08 -11.04 -5.49
C ARG A 170 3.03 -11.65 -4.10
N GLY A 171 4.00 -11.30 -3.25
CA GLY A 171 4.07 -11.79 -1.87
C GLY A 171 2.86 -11.37 -1.03
N ARG A 172 2.40 -10.12 -1.20
CA ARG A 172 1.26 -9.55 -0.49
C ARG A 172 -0.07 -10.11 -1.02
N LEU A 173 -0.21 -10.25 -2.33
CA LEU A 173 -1.37 -10.93 -2.94
C LEU A 173 -1.56 -12.33 -2.36
N GLY A 174 -0.49 -13.12 -2.19
CA GLY A 174 -0.59 -14.44 -1.57
C GLY A 174 -1.00 -14.46 -0.09
N MET A 175 -1.02 -13.30 0.59
CA MET A 175 -1.53 -13.16 1.96
C MET A 175 -3.01 -12.76 1.97
N ILE A 176 -3.41 -11.85 1.08
CA ILE A 176 -4.77 -11.29 1.06
C ILE A 176 -5.73 -12.05 0.14
N ASP A 177 -5.22 -12.77 -0.86
CA ASP A 177 -5.98 -13.59 -1.81
C ASP A 177 -5.38 -15.01 -1.87
N PRO A 178 -5.36 -15.75 -0.74
CA PRO A 178 -4.84 -17.10 -0.73
C PRO A 178 -5.80 -18.07 -1.44
N PRO A 179 -5.31 -19.23 -1.93
CA PRO A 179 -6.19 -20.27 -2.45
C PRO A 179 -7.24 -20.66 -1.41
N LYS A 180 -8.51 -20.75 -1.81
CA LYS A 180 -9.59 -21.17 -0.92
C LYS A 180 -9.28 -22.57 -0.38
N LYS A 181 -9.31 -22.74 0.94
CA LYS A 181 -9.26 -24.07 1.55
C LYS A 181 -10.63 -24.71 1.35
N GLY A 182 -10.72 -25.73 0.50
CA GLY A 182 -11.96 -26.48 0.32
C GLY A 182 -12.42 -27.08 1.65
N CYS A 183 -13.73 -27.07 1.92
CA CYS A 183 -14.29 -27.78 3.07
C CYS A 183 -14.11 -29.30 2.83
N PRO A 184 -13.40 -30.05 3.69
CA PRO A 184 -13.16 -31.48 3.48
C PRO A 184 -14.42 -32.35 3.63
N PHE A 185 -15.57 -31.76 3.94
CA PHE A 185 -16.82 -32.46 4.26
C PHE A 185 -17.96 -32.28 3.23
N HIS A 186 -17.68 -31.91 1.98
CA HIS A 186 -18.67 -31.99 0.90
C HIS A 186 -18.22 -33.00 -0.16
N LYS A 187 -18.66 -34.25 0.03
CA LYS A 187 -18.93 -35.24 -1.01
C LYS A 187 -20.36 -35.70 -0.86
#